data_AF-A0A920VUL6-F1
#
_entry.id   AF-A0A920VUL6-F1
#
_cell.length_a   1.000
_cell.length_b   1.000
_cell.length_c   1.000
_cell.angle_alpha   90.00
_cell.angle_beta   90.00
_cell.angle_gamma   90.00
#
_symmetry.space_group_name_H-M   'P 1'
#
loop_
_entity.id
_entity.type
_entity.pdbx_description
1 polymer ?
#
loop_
_entity_poly.entity_id
_entity_poly.type
_entity_poly.pdbx_seq_one_letter_code
_entity_poly.pdbx_strand_id
1 'polypeptide(L)'
;MSSNLILSNQEIREASILSKKNSDQEFRNWLKKRKSGVSGIENFLRNRSNSIDNLISSIWVTSNLSEKENICLFAVGGYGRQELHPYSDIDLLILYKGKLNKNIRTAIESFISQLWDLELDLGHSVRSSYEEEKIVSSDLEAFTNLLESRFLLGDQRLESVTKEIIEKKSIWKKEKFLLNKIEEQEQRHRKYDNTEYNLEPNIKSSPGGLRDIHILNWLLLNYSRQNHRLRNLEKILNEAEKKGTQ
;
A
#
# COMPACT_ATOMS: atom_id res chain seq x y z
N MET A 1 15.00 -14.24 -4.61
CA MET A 1 14.78 -14.60 -3.20
C MET A 1 15.70 -13.74 -2.37
N SER A 2 15.21 -12.57 -1.95
CA SER A 2 15.95 -11.77 -0.96
C SER A 2 15.88 -12.54 0.35
N SER A 3 17.02 -12.85 0.94
CA SER A 3 17.09 -13.39 2.29
C SER A 3 16.40 -12.40 3.22
N ASN A 4 15.19 -12.69 3.66
CA ASN A 4 14.51 -11.88 4.68
C ASN A 4 15.38 -11.95 5.94
N LEU A 5 16.07 -10.85 6.23
CA LEU A 5 16.90 -10.73 7.43
C LEU A 5 15.93 -10.76 8.61
N ILE A 6 15.93 -11.86 9.36
CA ILE A 6 15.14 -11.96 10.60
C ILE A 6 15.89 -11.13 11.64
N LEU A 7 15.34 -9.96 11.97
CA LEU A 7 15.88 -9.09 13.01
C LEU A 7 15.69 -9.75 14.38
N SER A 8 16.72 -9.67 15.22
CA SER A 8 16.65 -10.02 16.64
C SER A 8 15.67 -9.11 17.39
N ASN A 9 15.19 -9.53 18.55
CA ASN A 9 14.31 -8.69 19.40
C ASN A 9 14.96 -7.35 19.80
N GLN A 10 16.30 -7.29 19.86
CA GLN A 10 17.02 -6.05 20.10
C GLN A 10 17.02 -5.16 18.85
N GLU A 11 17.25 -5.72 17.66
CA GLU A 11 17.15 -5.00 16.39
C GLU A 11 15.72 -4.55 16.07
N ILE A 12 14.68 -5.31 16.46
CA ILE A 12 13.28 -4.89 16.35
C ILE A 12 13.01 -3.68 17.26
N ARG A 13 13.58 -3.64 18.47
CA ARG A 13 13.49 -2.47 19.36
C ARG A 13 14.28 -1.27 18.82
N GLU A 14 15.45 -1.50 18.25
CA GLU A 14 16.24 -0.47 17.56
C GLU A 14 15.58 0.01 16.26
N ALA A 15 14.74 -0.82 15.63
CA ALA A 15 13.92 -0.43 14.48
C ALA A 15 12.85 0.63 14.82
N SER A 16 12.72 1.05 16.09
CA SER A 16 12.13 2.34 16.45
C SER A 16 12.77 3.54 15.72
N ILE A 17 13.96 3.37 15.12
CA ILE A 17 14.56 4.30 14.16
C ILE A 17 13.69 4.49 12.90
N LEU A 18 12.75 3.60 12.60
CA LEU A 18 11.81 3.73 11.48
C LEU A 18 10.50 4.46 11.86
N SER A 19 10.33 4.82 13.15
CA SER A 19 9.16 5.55 13.65
C SER A 19 8.99 6.92 12.98
N LYS A 20 7.79 7.50 13.09
CA LYS A 20 7.46 8.83 12.52
C LYS A 20 8.54 9.87 12.80
N LYS A 21 8.97 9.97 14.05
CA LYS A 21 9.93 10.99 14.52
C LYS A 21 11.30 10.88 13.83
N ASN A 22 11.72 9.67 13.50
CA ASN A 22 13.01 9.41 12.87
C ASN A 22 12.91 9.39 11.33
N SER A 23 11.75 9.02 10.78
CA SER A 23 11.46 9.07 9.33
C SER A 23 11.69 10.46 8.73
N ASP A 24 11.39 11.48 9.53
CA ASP A 24 11.51 12.87 9.13
C ASP A 24 12.97 13.32 9.04
N GLN A 25 13.78 12.87 9.99
CA GLN A 25 15.21 13.12 10.00
C GLN A 25 15.91 12.38 8.85
N GLU A 26 15.50 11.14 8.57
CA GLU A 26 15.96 10.35 7.42
C GLU A 26 15.70 11.09 6.11
N PHE A 27 14.47 11.58 5.91
CA PHE A 27 14.10 12.31 4.70
C PHE A 27 14.85 13.64 4.57
N ARG A 28 14.97 14.42 5.65
CA ARG A 28 15.77 15.66 5.66
C ARG A 28 17.24 15.39 5.34
N ASN A 29 17.80 14.30 5.85
CA ASN A 29 19.18 13.89 5.55
C ASN A 29 19.34 13.49 4.09
N TRP A 30 18.36 12.76 3.53
CA TRP A 30 18.33 12.43 2.10
C TRP A 30 18.26 13.69 1.23
N LEU A 31 17.36 14.63 1.55
CA LEU A 31 17.22 15.91 0.85
C LEU A 31 18.52 16.72 0.87
N LYS A 32 19.16 16.86 2.03
CA LYS A 32 20.45 17.59 2.17
C LYS A 32 21.54 17.03 1.27
N LYS A 33 21.63 15.70 1.13
CA LYS A 33 22.62 15.05 0.25
C LYS A 33 22.39 15.38 -1.22
N ARG A 34 21.16 15.70 -1.63
CA ARG A 34 20.78 15.94 -3.04
C ARG A 34 20.80 17.41 -3.46
N LYS A 35 21.18 18.33 -2.55
CA LYS A 35 21.45 19.78 -2.75
C LYS A 35 20.31 20.65 -3.35
N SER A 36 19.29 20.06 -4.00
CA SER A 36 18.02 20.68 -4.47
C SER A 36 17.22 19.79 -5.43
N GLY A 37 17.77 18.66 -5.90
CA GLY A 37 17.08 17.75 -6.82
C GLY A 37 16.22 16.70 -6.12
N VAL A 38 15.03 16.42 -6.68
CA VAL A 38 14.15 15.30 -6.26
C VAL A 38 14.43 13.99 -7.01
N SER A 39 15.40 13.98 -7.94
CA SER A 39 15.82 12.76 -8.65
C SER A 39 16.22 11.67 -7.66
N GLY A 40 15.62 10.49 -7.82
CA GLY A 40 15.78 9.34 -6.93
C GLY A 40 14.86 9.30 -5.72
N ILE A 41 13.81 10.14 -5.67
CA ILE A 41 12.77 10.04 -4.63
C ILE A 41 12.09 8.66 -4.62
N GLU A 42 11.82 8.08 -5.79
CA GLU A 42 11.22 6.74 -5.90
C GLU A 42 12.09 5.68 -5.22
N ASN A 43 13.41 5.74 -5.41
CA ASN A 43 14.35 4.83 -4.75
C ASN A 43 14.37 5.03 -3.24
N PHE A 44 14.25 6.28 -2.77
CA PHE A 44 14.13 6.56 -1.34
C PHE A 44 12.86 5.93 -0.76
N LEU A 45 11.69 6.16 -1.38
CA LEU A 45 10.40 5.62 -0.94
C LEU A 45 10.38 4.08 -0.97
N ARG A 46 10.94 3.49 -2.03
CA ARG A 46 11.05 2.03 -2.16
C ARG A 46 11.98 1.43 -1.11
N ASN A 47 13.14 2.03 -0.85
CA ASN A 47 14.05 1.57 0.19
C ASN A 47 13.40 1.66 1.57
N ARG A 48 12.69 2.75 1.84
CA ARG A 48 11.93 2.90 3.08
C ARG A 48 10.86 1.82 3.22
N SER A 49 10.09 1.56 2.16
CA SER A 49 9.10 0.48 2.11
C SER A 49 9.74 -0.88 2.38
N ASN A 50 10.89 -1.18 1.78
CA ASN A 50 11.62 -2.44 2.00
C ASN A 50 12.13 -2.58 3.44
N SER A 51 12.59 -1.49 4.07
CA SER A 51 12.98 -1.52 5.49
C SER A 51 11.80 -1.85 6.40
N ILE A 52 10.62 -1.30 6.12
CA ILE A 52 9.39 -1.66 6.85
C ILE A 52 8.97 -3.11 6.54
N ASP A 53 9.06 -3.57 5.29
CA ASP A 53 8.78 -4.97 4.92
C ASP A 53 9.64 -5.95 5.76
N ASN A 54 10.93 -5.67 5.91
CA ASN A 54 11.85 -6.51 6.71
C ASN A 54 11.48 -6.51 8.20
N LEU A 55 11.11 -5.35 8.74
CA LEU A 55 10.64 -5.22 10.12
C LEU A 55 9.35 -6.04 10.34
N ILE A 56 8.36 -5.85 9.47
CA ILE A 56 7.11 -6.60 9.47
C ILE A 56 7.37 -8.10 9.35
N SER A 57 8.29 -8.52 8.47
CA SER A 57 8.69 -9.92 8.33
C SER A 57 9.28 -10.50 9.60
N SER A 58 10.08 -9.73 10.33
CA SER A 58 10.68 -10.17 11.58
C SER A 58 9.59 -10.36 12.65
N ILE A 59 8.66 -9.42 12.76
CA ILE A 59 7.55 -9.48 13.72
C ILE A 59 6.57 -10.61 13.38
N TRP A 60 6.34 -10.87 12.09
CA TRP A 60 5.53 -12.00 11.63
C TRP A 60 6.12 -13.34 12.09
N VAL A 61 7.45 -13.48 11.99
CA VAL A 61 8.18 -14.66 12.46
C VAL A 61 8.10 -14.79 13.98
N THR A 62 8.41 -13.73 14.73
CA THR A 62 8.39 -13.77 16.21
C THR A 62 7.00 -14.00 16.78
N SER A 63 5.95 -13.60 16.05
CA SER A 63 4.55 -13.84 16.40
C SER A 63 4.06 -15.25 16.03
N ASN A 64 4.94 -16.14 15.58
CA ASN A 64 4.64 -17.53 15.22
C ASN A 64 3.60 -17.65 14.09
N LEU A 65 3.62 -16.74 13.11
CA LEU A 65 2.70 -16.74 11.97
C LEU A 65 3.27 -17.41 10.71
N SER A 66 4.60 -17.57 10.62
CA SER A 66 5.27 -18.10 9.41
C SER A 66 4.84 -19.51 9.01
N GLU A 67 4.52 -20.36 9.98
CA GLU A 67 4.11 -21.76 9.75
C GLU A 67 2.58 -21.91 9.67
N LYS A 68 1.82 -20.81 9.77
CA LYS A 68 0.36 -20.88 9.75
C LYS A 68 -0.14 -20.95 8.31
N GLU A 69 -0.92 -21.99 8.04
CA GLU A 69 -1.62 -22.15 6.77
C GLU A 69 -2.89 -21.29 6.70
N ASN A 70 -3.34 -21.04 5.48
CA ASN A 70 -4.59 -20.34 5.18
C ASN A 70 -4.65 -18.90 5.70
N ILE A 71 -3.50 -18.25 5.90
CA ILE A 71 -3.39 -16.84 6.28
C ILE A 71 -2.26 -16.17 5.49
N CYS A 72 -2.48 -14.94 5.05
CA CYS A 72 -1.50 -14.14 4.34
C CYS A 72 -1.64 -12.65 4.68
N LEU A 73 -0.54 -11.93 4.48
CA LEU A 73 -0.40 -10.50 4.74
C LEU A 73 -0.12 -9.78 3.42
N PHE A 74 -0.86 -8.70 3.19
CA PHE A 74 -0.68 -7.79 2.08
C PHE A 74 -0.45 -6.37 2.60
N ALA A 75 0.40 -5.62 1.91
CA ALA A 75 0.36 -4.16 1.93
C ALA A 75 -0.72 -3.68 0.96
N VAL A 76 -1.45 -2.62 1.30
CA VAL A 76 -2.45 -1.99 0.42
C VAL A 76 -2.22 -0.47 0.33
N GLY A 77 -2.93 0.21 -0.56
CA GLY A 77 -2.83 1.67 -0.69
C GLY A 77 -1.42 2.14 -1.10
N GLY A 78 -0.99 3.27 -0.53
CA GLY A 78 0.34 3.85 -0.81
C GLY A 78 1.50 2.95 -0.40
N TYR A 79 1.34 2.21 0.70
CA TYR A 79 2.34 1.25 1.13
C TYR A 79 2.42 0.03 0.19
N GLY A 80 1.28 -0.41 -0.34
CA GLY A 80 1.19 -1.41 -1.40
C GLY A 80 1.96 -1.01 -2.66
N ARG A 81 1.86 0.27 -3.07
CA ARG A 81 2.63 0.86 -4.19
C ARG A 81 4.13 1.06 -3.93
N GLN A 82 4.61 0.80 -2.71
CA GLN A 82 5.97 1.14 -2.27
C GLN A 82 6.28 2.66 -2.31
N GLU A 83 5.25 3.50 -2.15
CA GLU A 83 5.34 4.95 -2.10
C GLU A 83 5.24 5.46 -0.65
N LEU A 84 6.01 4.84 0.26
CA LEU A 84 5.93 5.17 1.68
C LEU A 84 6.65 6.50 1.98
N HIS A 85 5.92 7.62 1.88
CA HIS A 85 6.42 8.94 2.24
C HIS A 85 6.63 9.05 3.77
N PRO A 86 7.43 10.03 4.24
CA PRO A 86 7.45 10.39 5.65
C PRO A 86 6.02 10.63 6.15
N TYR A 87 5.71 10.14 7.35
CA TYR A 87 4.37 10.22 7.96
C TYR A 87 3.22 9.55 7.19
N SER A 88 3.53 8.72 6.18
CA SER A 88 2.49 7.89 5.57
C SER A 88 2.13 6.73 6.48
N ASP A 89 0.84 6.43 6.52
CA ASP A 89 0.31 5.25 7.18
C ASP A 89 0.83 3.97 6.50
N ILE A 90 1.02 2.93 7.29
CA ILE A 90 1.34 1.58 6.88
C ILE A 90 0.04 0.80 6.90
N ASP A 91 -0.56 0.62 5.71
CA ASP A 91 -1.84 -0.08 5.58
C ASP A 91 -1.62 -1.57 5.30
N LEU A 92 -2.07 -2.41 6.23
CA LEU A 92 -1.98 -3.87 6.16
C LEU A 92 -3.34 -4.53 5.99
N LEU A 93 -3.37 -5.58 5.18
CA LEU A 93 -4.53 -6.44 5.00
C LEU A 93 -4.12 -7.89 5.31
N ILE A 94 -4.69 -8.45 6.37
CA ILE A 94 -4.55 -9.86 6.72
C ILE A 94 -5.78 -10.61 6.17
N LEU A 95 -5.53 -11.49 5.21
CA LEU A 95 -6.55 -12.37 4.64
C LEU A 95 -6.38 -13.79 5.13
N TYR A 96 -7.51 -14.45 5.38
CA TYR A 96 -7.53 -15.88 5.70
C TYR A 96 -8.60 -16.65 4.93
N LYS A 97 -8.44 -17.97 4.81
CA LYS A 97 -9.45 -18.89 4.29
C LYS A 97 -10.02 -19.77 5.41
N GLY A 98 -11.32 -20.02 5.37
CA GLY A 98 -12.00 -20.84 6.36
C GLY A 98 -12.21 -20.13 7.69
N LYS A 99 -11.96 -20.82 8.81
CA LYS A 99 -12.15 -20.28 10.17
C LYS A 99 -10.80 -20.09 10.84
N LEU A 100 -10.62 -18.94 11.50
CA LEU A 100 -9.49 -18.73 12.41
C LEU A 100 -9.67 -19.55 13.68
N ASN A 101 -8.74 -20.46 13.96
CA ASN A 101 -8.66 -21.08 15.27
C ASN A 101 -8.11 -20.09 16.31
N LYS A 102 -8.26 -20.41 17.60
CA LYS A 102 -7.82 -19.55 18.71
C LYS A 102 -6.32 -19.22 18.63
N ASN A 103 -5.49 -20.20 18.26
CA ASN A 103 -4.04 -20.02 18.18
C ASN A 103 -3.63 -19.00 17.11
N ILE A 104 -4.25 -19.04 15.92
CA ILE A 104 -3.97 -18.07 14.85
C ILE A 104 -4.49 -16.69 15.25
N ARG A 105 -5.68 -16.60 15.85
CA ARG A 105 -6.23 -15.32 16.33
C ARG A 105 -5.28 -14.64 17.33
N THR A 106 -4.82 -15.37 18.33
CA THR A 106 -3.86 -14.85 19.33
C THR A 106 -2.53 -14.45 18.69
N ALA A 107 -2.06 -15.20 17.70
CA ALA A 107 -0.85 -14.85 16.95
C ALA A 107 -1.02 -13.54 16.15
N ILE A 108 -2.17 -13.35 15.48
CA ILE A 108 -2.50 -12.08 14.79
C ILE A 108 -2.58 -10.91 15.77
N GLU A 109 -3.25 -11.10 16.92
CA GLU A 109 -3.37 -10.07 17.96
C GLU A 109 -1.98 -9.66 18.50
N SER A 110 -1.11 -10.64 18.76
CA SER A 110 0.27 -10.39 19.18
C SER A 110 1.09 -9.68 18.11
N PHE A 111 0.93 -10.07 16.84
CA PHE A 111 1.59 -9.43 15.70
C PHE A 111 1.20 -7.95 15.58
N ILE A 112 -0.10 -7.65 15.63
CA ILE A 112 -0.62 -6.28 15.55
C ILE A 112 -0.14 -5.45 16.76
N SER A 113 -0.20 -6.02 17.97
CA SER A 113 0.27 -5.33 19.18
C SER A 113 1.74 -4.93 19.08
N GLN A 114 2.60 -5.83 18.60
CA GLN A 114 4.02 -5.53 18.44
C GLN A 114 4.28 -4.44 17.40
N LEU A 115 3.49 -4.37 16.33
CA LEU A 115 3.59 -3.28 15.35
C LEU A 115 3.19 -1.92 15.94
N TRP A 116 2.18 -1.90 16.82
CA TRP A 116 1.76 -0.68 17.52
C TRP A 116 2.81 -0.20 18.53
N ASP A 117 3.48 -1.12 19.22
CA ASP A 117 4.54 -0.80 20.18
C ASP A 117 5.76 -0.10 19.51
N LEU A 118 5.87 -0.18 18.19
CA LEU A 118 6.92 0.47 17.40
C LEU A 118 6.59 1.90 16.97
N GLU A 119 5.45 2.45 17.45
CA GLU A 119 4.98 3.80 17.13
C GLU A 119 4.81 4.03 15.60
N LEU A 120 4.47 2.96 14.88
CA LEU A 120 4.12 3.03 13.47
C LEU A 120 2.66 3.47 13.32
N ASP A 121 2.36 4.26 12.29
CA ASP A 121 0.98 4.55 11.93
C ASP A 121 0.36 3.37 11.20
N LEU A 122 -0.20 2.44 11.97
CA LEU A 122 -0.70 1.20 11.43
C LEU A 122 -2.21 1.28 11.13
N GLY A 123 -2.54 1.40 9.84
CA GLY A 123 -3.85 1.01 9.33
C GLY A 123 -3.87 -0.50 9.13
N HIS A 124 -4.89 -1.22 9.63
CA HIS A 124 -4.99 -2.65 9.36
C HIS A 124 -6.42 -3.17 9.29
N SER A 125 -6.58 -4.29 8.58
CA SER A 125 -7.82 -5.07 8.57
C SER A 125 -7.53 -6.57 8.59
N VAL A 126 -8.36 -7.32 9.29
CA VAL A 126 -8.27 -8.79 9.40
C VAL A 126 -9.61 -9.39 9.02
N ARG A 127 -9.65 -10.12 7.90
CA ARG A 127 -10.91 -10.66 7.38
C ARG A 127 -10.70 -11.88 6.51
N SER A 128 -11.75 -12.68 6.37
CA SER A 128 -11.73 -13.81 5.45
C SER A 128 -11.73 -13.31 4.00
N SER A 129 -11.18 -14.09 3.08
CA SER A 129 -11.27 -13.80 1.63
C SER A 129 -12.71 -13.61 1.13
N TYR A 130 -13.68 -14.26 1.76
CA TYR A 130 -15.09 -14.11 1.45
C TYR A 130 -15.67 -12.78 1.94
N GLU A 131 -15.28 -12.32 3.14
CA GLU A 131 -15.67 -11.00 3.66
C GLU A 131 -15.02 -9.88 2.84
N GLU A 132 -13.74 -10.02 2.48
CA GLU A 132 -13.05 -9.09 1.59
C GLU A 132 -13.82 -8.92 0.27
N GLU A 133 -14.15 -10.03 -0.39
CA GLU A 133 -14.91 -10.01 -1.65
C GLU A 133 -16.24 -9.26 -1.50
N LYS A 134 -16.98 -9.50 -0.41
CA LYS A 134 -18.23 -8.78 -0.15
C LYS A 134 -18.01 -7.28 0.01
N ILE A 135 -17.02 -6.89 0.81
CA ILE A 135 -16.72 -5.48 1.07
C ILE A 135 -16.34 -4.81 -0.25
N VAL A 136 -15.35 -5.34 -0.98
CA VAL A 136 -14.91 -4.72 -2.23
C VAL A 136 -15.94 -4.79 -3.35
N SER A 137 -16.95 -5.67 -3.27
CA SER A 137 -18.05 -5.68 -4.24
C SER A 137 -19.01 -4.48 -4.10
N SER A 138 -19.07 -3.88 -2.91
CA SER A 138 -20.03 -2.83 -2.55
C SER A 138 -19.37 -1.49 -2.23
N ASP A 139 -18.09 -1.49 -1.86
CA ASP A 139 -17.33 -0.31 -1.48
C ASP A 139 -16.25 0.00 -2.53
N LEU A 140 -16.35 1.19 -3.12
CA LEU A 140 -15.43 1.68 -4.14
C LEU A 140 -14.04 1.96 -3.58
N GLU A 141 -13.94 2.50 -2.37
CA GLU A 141 -12.69 2.85 -1.71
C GLU A 141 -11.93 1.58 -1.34
N ALA A 142 -12.61 0.63 -0.68
CA ALA A 142 -12.02 -0.66 -0.35
C ALA A 142 -11.49 -1.39 -1.60
N PHE A 143 -12.25 -1.35 -2.68
CA PHE A 143 -11.82 -1.92 -3.95
C PHE A 143 -10.63 -1.19 -4.57
N THR A 144 -10.60 0.13 -4.49
CA THR A 144 -9.48 0.96 -4.98
C THR A 144 -8.20 0.60 -4.20
N ASN A 145 -8.29 0.46 -2.87
CA ASN A 145 -7.16 0.04 -2.05
C ASN A 145 -6.69 -1.39 -2.39
N LEU A 146 -7.61 -2.31 -2.67
CA LEU A 146 -7.27 -3.69 -3.05
C LEU A 146 -6.53 -3.76 -4.40
N LEU A 147 -6.81 -2.85 -5.35
CA LEU A 147 -6.09 -2.79 -6.63
C LEU A 147 -4.57 -2.59 -6.48
N GLU A 148 -4.19 -2.00 -5.36
CA GLU A 148 -2.82 -1.64 -5.02
C GLU A 148 -2.20 -2.66 -4.05
N SER A 149 -2.86 -3.80 -3.86
CA SER A 149 -2.38 -4.85 -2.98
C SER A 149 -1.06 -5.45 -3.46
N ARG A 150 -0.15 -5.64 -2.51
CA ARG A 150 1.15 -6.28 -2.69
C ARG A 150 1.32 -7.34 -1.63
N PHE A 151 1.50 -8.59 -2.05
CA PHE A 151 1.77 -9.69 -1.12
C PHE A 151 3.07 -9.43 -0.37
N LEU A 152 3.04 -9.62 0.95
CA LEU A 152 4.22 -9.53 1.81
C LEU A 152 4.63 -10.92 2.29
N LEU A 153 3.74 -11.62 3.01
CA LEU A 153 4.07 -12.80 3.81
C LEU A 153 2.88 -13.76 3.95
N GLY A 154 3.17 -14.99 4.39
CA GLY A 154 2.19 -16.00 4.76
C GLY A 154 2.07 -17.13 3.74
N ASP A 155 0.93 -17.79 3.71
CA ASP A 155 0.69 -18.96 2.87
C ASP A 155 0.71 -18.58 1.38
N GLN A 156 1.74 -19.06 0.67
CA GLN A 156 1.95 -18.76 -0.75
C GLN A 156 0.75 -19.17 -1.63
N ARG A 157 -0.04 -20.17 -1.21
CA ARG A 157 -1.26 -20.60 -1.93
C ARG A 157 -2.33 -19.51 -1.96
N LEU A 158 -2.20 -18.48 -1.12
CA LEU A 158 -3.09 -17.33 -1.06
C LEU A 158 -2.51 -16.06 -1.67
N GLU A 159 -1.29 -16.08 -2.22
CA GLU A 159 -0.67 -14.90 -2.85
C GLU A 159 -1.58 -14.27 -3.92
N SER A 160 -2.24 -15.11 -4.73
CA SER A 160 -3.12 -14.68 -5.80
C SER A 160 -4.53 -14.28 -5.35
N VAL A 161 -4.87 -14.39 -4.05
CA VAL A 161 -6.27 -14.25 -3.60
C VAL A 161 -6.84 -12.85 -3.89
N THR A 162 -6.05 -11.79 -3.71
CA THR A 162 -6.51 -10.41 -4.00
C THR A 162 -6.74 -10.23 -5.50
N LYS A 163 -5.83 -10.74 -6.32
CA LYS A 163 -5.96 -10.77 -7.78
C LYS A 163 -7.20 -11.55 -8.24
N GLU A 164 -7.44 -12.73 -7.65
CA GLU A 164 -8.61 -13.55 -7.93
C GLU A 164 -9.91 -12.80 -7.60
N ILE A 165 -9.97 -12.11 -6.46
CA ILE A 165 -11.13 -11.28 -6.09
C ILE A 165 -11.34 -10.15 -7.10
N ILE A 166 -10.27 -9.40 -7.42
CA ILE A 166 -10.30 -8.26 -8.34
C ILE A 166 -10.73 -8.64 -9.77
N GLU A 167 -10.39 -9.85 -10.22
CA GLU A 167 -10.66 -10.33 -11.58
C GLU A 167 -12.06 -10.95 -11.75
N LYS A 168 -12.83 -11.11 -10.67
CA LYS A 168 -14.21 -11.60 -10.74
C LYS A 168 -15.09 -10.63 -11.53
N LYS A 169 -15.84 -11.17 -12.50
CA LYS A 169 -16.74 -10.40 -13.37
C LYS A 169 -17.84 -9.64 -12.59
N SER A 170 -18.20 -10.10 -11.41
CA SER A 170 -19.18 -9.44 -10.52
C SER A 170 -18.63 -8.18 -9.86
N ILE A 171 -17.31 -8.02 -9.77
CA ILE A 171 -16.66 -6.94 -9.03
C ILE A 171 -16.38 -5.77 -9.97
N TRP A 172 -17.16 -4.69 -9.80
CA TRP A 172 -17.05 -3.39 -10.48
C TRP A 172 -16.67 -3.45 -11.97
N LYS A 173 -17.69 -3.39 -12.84
CA LYS A 173 -17.51 -3.19 -14.28
C LYS A 173 -16.66 -1.95 -14.56
N LYS A 174 -15.83 -2.02 -15.61
CA LYS A 174 -14.87 -0.98 -15.99
C LYS A 174 -15.54 0.39 -16.17
N GLU A 175 -16.68 0.42 -16.84
CA GLU A 175 -17.45 1.63 -17.12
C GLU A 175 -18.03 2.22 -15.83
N LYS A 176 -18.60 1.37 -14.95
CA LYS A 176 -19.13 1.82 -13.66
C LYS A 176 -18.04 2.40 -12.77
N PHE A 177 -16.89 1.74 -12.71
CA PHE A 177 -15.75 2.23 -11.94
C PHE A 177 -15.22 3.57 -12.47
N LEU A 178 -15.14 3.73 -13.81
CA LEU A 178 -14.73 4.99 -14.43
C LEU A 178 -15.68 6.13 -14.05
N LEU A 179 -16.98 5.95 -14.24
CA LEU A 179 -17.98 6.97 -13.91
C LEU A 179 -17.92 7.37 -12.43
N ASN A 180 -17.82 6.38 -11.54
CA ASN A 180 -17.69 6.64 -10.11
C ASN A 180 -16.40 7.40 -9.77
N LYS A 181 -15.28 7.11 -10.44
CA LYS A 181 -14.01 7.83 -10.21
C LYS A 181 -14.01 9.25 -10.75
N ILE A 182 -14.71 9.51 -11.86
CA ILE A 182 -14.96 10.88 -12.34
C ILE A 182 -15.77 11.65 -11.29
N GLU A 183 -16.84 11.04 -10.76
CA GLU A 183 -17.65 11.68 -9.73
C GLU A 183 -16.85 11.97 -8.44
N GLU A 184 -16.06 11.00 -7.96
CA GLU A 184 -15.14 11.18 -6.81
C GLU A 184 -14.15 12.32 -7.03
N GLN A 185 -13.61 12.44 -8.25
CA GLN A 185 -12.70 13.52 -8.64
C GLN A 185 -13.40 14.88 -8.61
N GLU A 186 -14.55 15.02 -9.25
CA GLU A 186 -15.30 16.28 -9.26
C GLU A 186 -15.71 16.71 -7.86
N GLN A 187 -16.20 15.77 -7.04
CA GLN A 187 -16.56 16.05 -5.65
C GLN A 187 -15.34 16.52 -4.84
N ARG A 188 -14.18 15.92 -5.06
CA ARG A 188 -12.93 16.36 -4.43
C ARG A 188 -12.52 17.73 -4.92
N HIS A 189 -12.48 17.98 -6.23
CA HIS A 189 -12.12 19.27 -6.82
C HIS A 189 -13.01 20.40 -6.27
N ARG A 190 -14.34 20.18 -6.20
CA ARG A 190 -15.30 21.13 -5.59
C ARG A 190 -14.97 21.52 -4.14
N LYS A 191 -14.31 20.66 -3.36
CA LYS A 191 -13.87 20.98 -1.98
C LYS A 191 -12.68 21.96 -1.95
N TYR A 192 -11.93 22.07 -3.04
CA TYR A 192 -10.72 22.90 -3.14
C TYR A 192 -10.86 24.08 -4.14
N ASP A 193 -11.85 24.05 -5.03
CA ASP A 193 -12.07 25.07 -6.09
C ASP A 193 -12.79 26.34 -5.60
N ASN A 194 -13.43 26.31 -4.42
CA ASN A 194 -14.32 27.38 -3.95
C ASN A 194 -13.78 28.18 -2.74
N THR A 195 -12.46 28.28 -2.58
CA THR A 195 -11.87 29.15 -1.56
C THR A 195 -10.97 30.19 -2.21
N GLU A 196 -11.50 31.41 -2.39
CA GLU A 196 -10.73 32.65 -2.65
C GLU A 196 -9.62 32.89 -1.58
N TYR A 197 -9.64 32.10 -0.50
CA TYR A 197 -8.71 32.13 0.64
C TYR A 197 -7.65 31.00 0.64
N ASN A 198 -7.57 30.15 -0.39
CA ASN A 198 -6.51 29.14 -0.46
C ASN A 198 -5.19 29.80 -0.92
N LEU A 199 -4.43 30.33 0.04
CA LEU A 199 -3.13 30.96 -0.20
C LEU A 199 -2.11 30.02 -0.86
N GLU A 200 -2.25 28.70 -0.67
CA GLU A 200 -1.43 27.67 -1.32
C GLU A 200 -2.28 26.45 -1.71
N PRO A 201 -2.05 25.85 -2.89
CA PRO A 201 -2.78 24.66 -3.33
C PRO A 201 -2.37 23.42 -2.54
N ASN A 202 -3.34 22.53 -2.28
CA ASN A 202 -3.05 21.24 -1.67
C ASN A 202 -2.45 20.29 -2.72
N ILE A 203 -1.14 20.04 -2.62
CA ILE A 203 -0.38 19.21 -3.58
C ILE A 203 -0.93 17.79 -3.77
N LYS A 204 -1.71 17.28 -2.80
CA LYS A 204 -2.30 15.94 -2.85
C LYS A 204 -3.66 15.97 -3.53
N SER A 205 -4.53 16.89 -3.16
CA SER A 205 -5.97 16.79 -3.43
C SER A 205 -6.56 17.88 -4.32
N SER A 206 -5.87 19.02 -4.50
CA SER A 206 -6.31 20.07 -5.43
C SER A 206 -6.30 19.56 -6.88
N PRO A 207 -7.03 20.21 -7.80
CA PRO A 207 -6.97 19.88 -9.23
C PRO A 207 -5.53 19.91 -9.75
N GLY A 208 -5.16 18.90 -10.55
CA GLY A 208 -3.80 18.69 -11.03
C GLY A 208 -2.82 18.15 -9.99
N GLY A 209 -3.28 17.88 -8.76
CA GLY A 209 -2.46 17.32 -7.69
C GLY A 209 -2.23 15.81 -7.83
N LEU A 210 -1.47 15.24 -6.88
CA LEU A 210 -1.06 13.84 -6.88
C LEU A 210 -2.24 12.85 -6.99
N ARG A 211 -3.39 13.17 -6.39
CA ARG A 211 -4.58 12.30 -6.45
C ARG A 211 -5.14 12.15 -7.87
N ASP A 212 -5.00 13.16 -8.73
CA ASP A 212 -5.45 13.04 -10.13
C ASP A 212 -4.60 11.99 -10.87
N ILE A 213 -3.29 11.96 -10.60
CA ILE A 213 -2.37 10.93 -11.12
C ILE A 213 -2.74 9.54 -10.58
N HIS A 214 -3.05 9.44 -9.28
CA HIS A 214 -3.50 8.18 -8.70
C HIS A 214 -4.79 7.66 -9.34
N ILE A 215 -5.76 8.54 -9.64
CA ILE A 215 -6.99 8.14 -10.33
C ILE A 215 -6.68 7.54 -11.69
N LEU A 216 -5.80 8.16 -12.48
CA LEU A 216 -5.35 7.59 -13.75
C LEU A 216 -4.71 6.21 -13.56
N ASN A 217 -3.83 6.07 -12.58
CA ASN A 217 -3.21 4.78 -12.25
C ASN A 217 -4.25 3.72 -11.86
N TRP A 218 -5.25 4.06 -11.05
CA TRP A 218 -6.32 3.14 -10.66
C TRP A 218 -7.20 2.73 -11.84
N LEU A 219 -7.52 3.66 -12.73
CA LEU A 219 -8.25 3.36 -13.97
C LEU A 219 -7.45 2.39 -14.84
N LEU A 220 -6.15 2.63 -14.99
CA LEU A 220 -5.24 1.76 -15.75
C LEU A 220 -5.11 0.38 -15.11
N LEU A 221 -4.92 0.29 -13.80
CA LEU A 221 -4.89 -0.96 -13.05
C LEU A 221 -6.20 -1.73 -13.23
N ASN A 222 -7.35 -1.06 -13.12
CA ASN A 222 -8.65 -1.67 -13.36
C ASN A 222 -8.81 -2.18 -14.80
N TYR A 223 -8.47 -1.35 -15.77
CA TYR A 223 -8.65 -1.68 -17.17
C TYR A 223 -7.73 -2.84 -17.62
N SER A 224 -6.53 -2.92 -17.05
CA SER A 224 -5.49 -3.91 -17.36
C SER A 224 -5.53 -5.20 -16.53
N ARG A 225 -6.55 -5.41 -15.69
CA ARG A 225 -6.64 -6.61 -14.82
C ARG A 225 -6.46 -7.92 -15.59
N GLN A 226 -7.11 -8.07 -16.74
CA GLN A 226 -7.00 -9.28 -17.56
C GLN A 226 -5.81 -9.26 -18.53
N ASN A 227 -5.08 -8.14 -18.62
CA ASN A 227 -4.02 -7.92 -19.59
C ASN A 227 -2.70 -7.60 -18.88
N HIS A 228 -1.96 -8.65 -18.52
CA HIS A 228 -0.72 -8.55 -17.76
C HIS A 228 0.36 -7.67 -18.41
N ARG A 229 0.31 -7.47 -19.74
CA ARG A 229 1.23 -6.58 -20.47
C ARG A 229 1.08 -5.10 -20.09
N LEU A 230 -0.12 -4.66 -19.71
CA LEU A 230 -0.44 -3.24 -19.45
C LEU A 230 -0.32 -2.85 -17.97
N ARG A 231 -0.02 -3.80 -17.06
CA ARG A 231 0.12 -3.51 -15.63
C ARG A 231 1.42 -2.79 -15.28
N ASN A 232 2.41 -2.79 -16.17
CA ASN A 232 3.65 -2.06 -15.97
C ASN A 232 3.67 -0.84 -16.91
N LEU A 233 3.39 0.34 -16.35
CA LEU A 233 3.35 1.60 -17.09
C LEU A 233 4.70 1.92 -17.75
N GLU A 234 5.82 1.52 -17.16
CA GLU A 234 7.15 1.67 -17.76
C GLU A 234 7.31 0.90 -19.09
N LYS A 235 6.47 -0.13 -19.32
CA LYS A 235 6.46 -0.85 -20.60
C LYS A 235 5.59 -0.17 -21.66
N ILE A 236 4.76 0.79 -21.26
CA ILE A 236 3.92 1.59 -22.13
C ILE A 236 4.64 2.89 -22.51
N LEU A 237 5.43 3.45 -21.60
CA LEU A 237 6.20 4.66 -21.83
C LEU A 237 7.32 4.45 -22.85
N ASN A 238 7.47 5.40 -23.77
CA ASN A 238 8.58 5.44 -24.72
C ASN A 238 9.88 5.94 -24.04
N GLU A 239 11.01 5.80 -24.74
CA GLU A 239 12.34 6.21 -24.25
C GLU A 239 12.42 7.69 -23.84
N ALA A 240 11.67 8.58 -24.50
CA ALA A 240 11.66 10.01 -24.17
C ALA A 240 10.86 10.28 -22.90
N GLU A 241 9.73 9.61 -22.71
CA GLU A 241 8.90 9.67 -21.51
C GLU A 241 9.63 9.08 -20.30
N LYS A 242 10.41 8.00 -20.49
CA LYS A 242 11.25 7.41 -19.44
C LYS A 242 12.37 8.33 -18.94
N LYS A 243 12.90 9.19 -19.81
CA LYS A 243 13.96 10.16 -19.45
C LYS A 243 13.44 11.33 -18.62
N GLY A 244 12.13 11.59 -18.62
CA GLY A 244 11.52 12.60 -17.75
C GLY A 244 11.33 12.14 -16.30
N THR A 245 11.45 10.84 -16.03
CA THR A 245 11.28 10.20 -14.72
C THR A 245 12.59 9.88 -13.96
N GLN A 246 13.77 10.02 -14.59
CA GLN A 246 15.09 9.82 -13.93
C GLN A 246 15.67 11.14 -13.39
#